data_AF-A0A4Y7RV98-F1
#
_entry.id   AF-A0A4Y7RV98-F1
#
_cell.length_a   1.000
_cell.length_b   1.000
_cell.length_c   1.000
_cell.angle_alpha   90.00
_cell.angle_beta   90.00
_cell.angle_gamma   90.00
#
_symmetry.space_group_name_H-M   'P 1'
#
loop_
_entity.id
_entity.type
_entity.pdbx_description
1 polymer ?
#
loop_
_entity_poly.entity_id
_entity_poly.type
_entity_poly.pdbx_seq_one_letter_code
_entity_poly.pdbx_strand_id
1 'polypeptide(L)'
;MKTVKKYYLQVYHHSLSTGPEGEWVDISSLEIHPEIAERLAELGIVEIRENHIQTGQATRVHKLMRLRYSLGVNVQAAAIIMDLLERIEELQDKIERLNR
;
A
#
# COMPACT_ATOMS: atom_id res chain seq x y z
N MET A 1 -42.14 -12.19 -0.16
CA MET A 1 -41.30 -11.36 -1.05
C MET A 1 -39.84 -11.76 -0.83
N LYS A 2 -39.14 -12.27 -1.86
CA LYS A 2 -37.71 -12.63 -1.76
C LYS A 2 -36.87 -11.37 -2.02
N THR A 3 -36.07 -10.97 -1.04
CA THR A 3 -35.16 -9.81 -1.13
C THR A 3 -33.94 -10.19 -1.98
N VAL A 4 -33.75 -9.53 -3.12
CA VAL A 4 -32.59 -9.75 -4.00
C VAL A 4 -31.40 -8.99 -3.43
N LYS A 5 -30.35 -9.73 -3.02
CA LYS A 5 -29.07 -9.14 -2.60
C LYS A 5 -28.31 -8.66 -3.84
N LYS A 6 -27.97 -7.37 -3.88
CA LYS A 6 -27.09 -6.79 -4.89
C LYS A 6 -25.65 -6.97 -4.43
N TYR A 7 -24.80 -7.45 -5.33
CA TYR A 7 -23.36 -7.57 -5.13
C TYR A 7 -22.67 -6.62 -6.11
N TYR A 8 -21.64 -5.93 -5.65
CA TYR A 8 -20.82 -5.04 -6.48
C TYR A 8 -19.43 -5.66 -6.60
N LEU A 9 -18.92 -5.74 -7.84
CA LEU A 9 -17.54 -6.10 -8.14
C LEU A 9 -16.77 -4.80 -8.39
N GLN A 10 -15.81 -4.49 -7.52
CA GLN A 10 -14.88 -3.39 -7.71
C GLN A 10 -13.65 -3.95 -8.42
N VAL A 11 -13.50 -3.59 -9.69
CA VAL A 11 -12.38 -4.02 -10.53
C VAL A 11 -11.33 -2.90 -10.52
N TYR A 12 -10.12 -3.23 -10.06
CA TYR A 12 -9.00 -2.29 -9.99
C TYR A 12 -8.08 -2.49 -11.20
N HIS A 13 -7.92 -1.45 -12.03
CA HIS A 13 -6.98 -1.43 -13.15
C HIS A 13 -5.73 -0.64 -12.75
N HIS A 14 -4.55 -1.23 -12.93
CA HIS A 14 -3.27 -0.61 -12.60
C HIS A 14 -2.47 -0.42 -13.88
N SER A 15 -2.17 0.83 -14.25
CA SER A 15 -1.09 1.11 -15.20
C SER A 15 0.23 1.02 -14.44
N LEU A 16 1.00 -0.03 -14.72
CA LEU A 16 2.38 -0.18 -14.26
C LEU A 16 3.22 0.92 -14.92
N SER A 17 3.50 2.01 -14.21
CA SER A 17 4.45 3.01 -14.67
C SER A 17 5.72 2.94 -13.84
N THR A 18 6.72 2.26 -14.41
CA THR A 18 8.10 2.21 -13.95
C THR A 18 8.81 3.49 -14.40
N GLY A 19 9.08 4.44 -13.50
CA GLY A 19 9.86 5.63 -13.82
C GLY A 19 10.44 6.34 -12.58
N PRO A 20 11.68 6.90 -12.62
CA PRO A 20 12.35 7.46 -11.45
C PRO A 20 11.92 8.89 -11.06
N GLU A 21 11.05 9.53 -11.84
CA GLU A 21 10.57 10.90 -11.56
C GLU A 21 9.05 10.92 -11.37
N GLY A 22 8.68 10.25 -10.28
CA GLY A 22 7.40 10.17 -9.57
C GLY A 22 6.22 10.95 -10.12
N GLU A 23 5.28 10.23 -10.72
CA GLU A 23 3.89 10.65 -10.83
C GLU A 23 3.34 10.84 -9.40
N TRP A 24 2.79 12.02 -9.11
CA TRP A 24 2.18 12.36 -7.83
C TRP A 24 0.70 12.05 -7.88
N VAL A 25 0.18 11.45 -6.82
CA VAL A 25 -1.22 11.03 -6.72
C VAL A 25 -1.86 11.80 -5.58
N ASP A 26 -3.03 12.39 -5.85
CA ASP A 26 -3.81 13.09 -4.84
C ASP A 26 -4.27 12.09 -3.76
N ILE A 27 -4.08 12.44 -2.49
CA ILE A 27 -4.50 11.62 -1.33
C ILE A 27 -5.99 11.31 -1.37
N SER A 28 -6.83 12.21 -1.89
CA SER A 28 -8.27 12.00 -2.01
C SER A 28 -8.65 10.85 -2.97
N SER A 29 -7.75 10.50 -3.90
CA SER A 29 -7.91 9.34 -4.78
C SER A 29 -7.46 8.03 -4.15
N LEU A 30 -6.66 8.11 -3.08
CA LEU A 30 -6.32 6.98 -2.24
C LEU A 30 -7.50 6.80 -1.28
N GLU A 31 -8.14 5.64 -1.27
CA GLU A 31 -9.30 5.33 -0.41
C GLU A 31 -8.91 5.23 1.09
N ILE A 32 -8.19 6.22 1.60
CA ILE A 32 -7.65 6.34 2.94
C ILE A 32 -8.17 7.64 3.58
N HIS A 33 -8.50 7.57 4.87
CA HIS A 33 -8.92 8.76 5.60
C HIS A 33 -7.74 9.74 5.75
N PRO A 34 -7.92 11.08 5.64
CA PRO A 34 -6.82 12.04 5.74
C PRO A 34 -5.97 11.91 7.01
N GLU A 35 -6.62 11.65 8.16
CA GLU A 35 -5.94 11.39 9.44
C GLU A 35 -5.01 10.17 9.39
N ILE A 36 -5.35 9.15 8.59
CA ILE A 36 -4.48 7.99 8.39
C ILE A 36 -3.28 8.40 7.53
N ALA A 37 -3.50 9.18 6.48
CA ALA A 37 -2.41 9.67 5.63
C ALA A 37 -1.40 10.52 6.44
N GLU A 38 -1.88 11.44 7.28
CA GLU A 38 -1.04 12.22 8.19
C GLU A 38 -0.24 11.32 9.13
N ARG A 39 -0.89 10.33 9.74
CA ARG A 39 -0.21 9.38 10.62
C ARG A 39 0.84 8.54 9.89
N LEU A 40 0.63 8.21 8.61
CA LEU A 40 1.64 7.55 7.80
C LEU A 40 2.83 8.47 7.51
N ALA A 41 2.58 9.78 7.33
CA ALA A 41 3.63 10.77 7.15
C ALA A 41 4.47 10.98 8.43
N GLU A 42 3.82 11.03 9.61
CA GLU A 42 4.50 11.11 10.90
C GLU A 42 5.46 9.93 11.15
N LEU A 43 5.16 8.78 10.55
CA LEU A 43 5.98 7.57 10.67
C LEU A 43 7.05 7.47 9.60
N GLY A 44 7.16 8.47 8.71
CA GLY A 44 8.09 8.46 7.59
C GLY A 44 7.77 7.40 6.53
N ILE A 45 6.55 6.83 6.57
CA ILE A 45 6.12 5.82 5.58
C ILE A 45 5.76 6.50 4.26
N VAL A 46 5.19 7.72 4.33
CA VAL A 46 4.90 8.54 3.16
C VAL A 46 5.42 9.96 3.30
N GLU A 47 5.74 10.60 2.18
CA GLU A 47 5.93 12.04 2.09
C GLU A 47 4.68 12.68 1.46
N ILE A 48 4.09 13.65 2.17
CA ILE A 48 2.93 14.42 1.69
C ILE A 48 3.40 15.80 1.27
N ARG A 49 3.13 16.18 0.02
CA ARG A 49 3.33 17.54 -0.50
C ARG A 49 2.05 18.04 -1.14
N GLU A 50 1.52 19.16 -0.66
CA GLU A 50 0.30 19.78 -1.21
C GLU A 50 -0.85 18.78 -1.44
N ASN A 51 -1.10 17.90 -0.45
CA ASN A 51 -2.10 16.82 -0.54
C ASN A 51 -1.83 15.71 -1.57
N HIS A 52 -0.59 15.58 -2.04
CA HIS A 52 -0.15 14.53 -2.96
C HIS A 52 0.92 13.64 -2.33
N ILE A 53 0.95 12.37 -2.76
CA ILE A 53 1.95 11.36 -2.40
C ILE A 53 2.55 10.78 -3.69
N GLN A 54 3.82 10.43 -3.69
CA GLN A 54 4.43 9.74 -4.83
C GLN A 54 3.76 8.38 -5.10
N THR A 55 3.53 8.04 -6.37
CA THR A 55 2.88 6.78 -6.78
C THR A 55 3.51 5.52 -6.18
N GLY A 56 4.85 5.49 -6.07
CA GLY A 56 5.56 4.37 -5.43
C GLY A 56 5.17 4.20 -3.95
N GLN A 57 4.98 5.32 -3.25
CA GLN A 57 4.54 5.32 -1.86
C GLN A 57 3.04 5.07 -1.72
N ALA A 58 2.21 5.56 -2.65
CA ALA A 58 0.78 5.22 -2.71
C ALA A 58 0.55 3.70 -2.79
N THR A 59 1.34 3.00 -3.62
CA THR A 59 1.30 1.54 -3.72
C THR A 59 1.67 0.87 -2.39
N ARG A 60 2.69 1.40 -1.71
CA ARG A 60 3.11 0.92 -0.38
C ARG A 60 2.04 1.13 0.67
N VAL A 61 1.35 2.28 0.68
CA VAL A 61 0.20 2.54 1.56
C VAL A 61 -0.93 1.54 1.32
N HIS A 62 -1.25 1.25 0.07
CA HIS A 62 -2.32 0.29 -0.21
C HIS A 62 -2.00 -1.12 0.31
N LYS A 63 -0.76 -1.59 0.11
CA LYS A 63 -0.29 -2.87 0.68
C LYS A 63 -0.37 -2.85 2.21
N LEU A 64 0.09 -1.79 2.84
CA LEU A 64 0.05 -1.60 4.28
C LEU A 64 -1.38 -1.68 4.83
N MET A 65 -2.32 -0.97 4.20
CA MET A 65 -3.73 -0.97 4.61
C MET A 65 -4.35 -2.36 4.45
N ARG A 66 -4.10 -3.04 3.33
CA ARG A 66 -4.55 -4.42 3.14
C ARG A 66 -4.01 -5.36 4.21
N LEU A 67 -2.73 -5.25 4.56
CA LEU A 67 -2.07 -6.04 5.59
C LEU A 67 -2.67 -5.76 6.98
N ARG A 68 -2.91 -4.49 7.29
CA ARG A 68 -3.58 -4.04 8.51
C ARG A 68 -4.96 -4.70 8.64
N TYR A 69 -5.78 -4.66 7.59
CA TYR A 69 -7.11 -5.24 7.60
C TYR A 69 -7.10 -6.77 7.61
N SER A 70 -6.16 -7.42 6.91
CA SER A 70 -6.10 -8.88 6.84
C SER A 70 -5.61 -9.51 8.14
N LEU A 71 -4.66 -8.89 8.83
CA LEU A 71 -4.08 -9.39 10.07
C LEU A 71 -4.74 -8.80 11.33
N GLY A 72 -5.60 -7.79 11.18
CA GLY A 72 -6.25 -7.12 12.32
C GLY A 72 -5.26 -6.37 13.23
N VAL A 73 -4.15 -5.90 12.67
CA VAL A 73 -3.08 -5.22 13.42
C VAL A 73 -3.23 -3.70 13.36
N ASN A 74 -2.48 -2.97 14.19
CA ASN A 74 -2.40 -1.51 14.09
C ASN A 74 -1.46 -1.08 12.95
N VAL A 75 -1.45 0.22 12.61
CA VAL A 75 -0.65 0.77 11.50
C VAL A 75 0.86 0.56 11.72
N GLN A 76 1.35 0.69 12.96
CA GLN A 76 2.77 0.47 13.29
C GLN A 76 3.19 -0.97 13.04
N ALA A 77 2.41 -1.90 13.57
CA ALA A 77 2.64 -3.32 13.42
C ALA A 77 2.55 -3.72 11.95
N ALA A 78 1.59 -3.19 11.20
CA ALA A 78 1.52 -3.41 9.76
C ALA A 78 2.78 -2.92 9.03
N ALA A 79 3.35 -1.77 9.42
CA ALA A 79 4.54 -1.22 8.78
C ALA A 79 5.76 -2.11 9.04
N ILE A 80 5.96 -2.52 10.29
CA ILE A 80 7.03 -3.45 10.67
C ILE A 80 6.90 -4.77 9.91
N ILE A 81 5.69 -5.34 9.84
CA ILE A 81 5.45 -6.60 9.14
C ILE A 81 5.73 -6.45 7.64
N MET A 82 5.34 -5.32 7.03
CA MET A 82 5.62 -5.03 5.63
C MET A 82 7.12 -5.01 5.34
N ASP A 83 7.91 -4.34 6.18
CA ASP A 83 9.38 -4.30 6.03
C ASP A 83 10.01 -5.68 6.20
N LEU A 84 9.48 -6.51 7.12
CA LEU A 84 9.91 -7.89 7.29
C LEU A 84 9.60 -8.76 6.06
N LEU A 85 8.43 -8.58 5.45
CA LEU A 85 8.06 -9.29 4.22
C LEU A 85 8.99 -8.92 3.06
N GLU A 86 9.28 -7.64 2.87
CA GLU A 86 10.25 -7.17 1.87
C GLU A 86 11.62 -7.80 2.11
N ARG A 87 12.07 -7.86 3.37
CA ARG A 87 13.34 -8.51 3.72
C ARG A 87 13.34 -10.01 3.43
N ILE A 88 12.23 -10.70 3.65
CA ILE A 88 12.11 -12.13 3.33
C ILE A 88 12.18 -12.35 1.82
N GLU A 89 11.48 -11.54 1.03
CA GLU A 89 11.53 -11.59 -0.44
C GLU A 89 12.98 -11.40 -0.94
N GLU A 90 13.69 -10.38 -0.45
CA GLU A 90 15.10 -10.15 -0.80
C GLU A 90 16.00 -11.36 -0.48
N LEU A 91 15.76 -12.03 0.64
CA LEU A 91 16.53 -13.19 1.06
C LEU A 91 16.21 -14.40 0.20
N GLN A 92 14.94 -14.61 -0.16
CA GLN A 92 14.51 -15.68 -1.06
C GLN A 92 15.12 -15.50 -2.45
N ASP A 93 15.09 -14.28 -2.99
CA ASP A 93 15.73 -13.95 -4.28
C ASP A 93 17.23 -14.27 -4.29
N LYS A 94 17.94 -13.98 -3.20
CA LYS A 94 19.36 -14.31 -3.07
C LYS A 94 19.59 -15.81 -3.06
N ILE A 95 18.77 -16.56 -2.34
CA ILE A 95 18.85 -18.03 -2.29
C ILE A 95 18.58 -18.62 -3.68
N GLU A 96 17.55 -18.16 -4.39
CA GLU A 96 17.25 -18.63 -5.74
C GLU A 96 18.39 -18.35 -6.73
N ARG A 97 19.04 -17.19 -6.63
CA ARG A 97 20.20 -16.84 -7.46
C ARG A 97 21.42 -17.71 -7.18
N LEU A 98 21.61 -18.15 -5.95
CA LEU A 98 22.72 -19.04 -5.56
C LEU A 98 22.49 -20.50 -5.95
N ASN A 99 21.22 -20.92 -6.08
CA ASN A 99 20.83 -22.28 -6.45
C ASN A 99 20.70 -22.49 -7.97
N ARG A 100 20.86 -21.44 -8.80
CA ARG A 100 20.94 -21.51 -10.26
C ARG A 100 22.39 -21.62 -10.71
#